data_AF-A0A3M1P5J2-F1
#
_entry.id   AF-A0A3M1P5J2-F1
#
_cell.length_a   1.000
_cell.length_b   1.000
_cell.length_c   1.000
_cell.angle_alpha   90.00
_cell.angle_beta   90.00
_cell.angle_gamma   90.00
#
_symmetry.space_group_name_H-M   'P 1'
#
loop_
_entity.id
_entity.type
_entity.pdbx_description
1 polymer ?
#
loop_
_entity_poly.entity_id
_entity_poly.type
_entity_poly.pdbx_seq_one_letter_code
_entity_poly.pdbx_strand_id
1 'polypeptide(L)'
;MEENSVRCRFMARGSRGAETIQTLKAAVRQVKTVVLATDPDREGETIAWHLQQALNLKNPQRVVYTEITPSAVQAAIAQPRSLDLNLVHSGLCRTVLDKLVGYKGSPLLWKLQNGAKSMGRVQSAALHILCKREREIQAFVPQDYWSVFVDYAEGLRAYYRGPAIAAEAEDSPPDDATHPGDRPAPESTRVTSLEEAERLVAIAQQQPHAVARIEGKTAQRQPPPPFITSTLQQTAGSRLRFSPEHTMQVAQSLYEAGLITYMRTDSTALSPEFCAQARQWLSEQDADNLPQPSSTKSMTWWRGLRASWCESAFPIACWTKPMRSC
;
A
#
# COMPACT_ATOMS: atom_id res chain seq x y z
N MET A 1 17.16 -0.88 37.23
CA MET A 1 16.41 -1.91 36.49
C MET A 1 16.18 -3.02 37.49
N GLU A 2 14.96 -3.21 37.99
CA GLU A 2 14.61 -4.52 38.54
C GLU A 2 14.67 -5.49 37.37
N GLU A 3 15.40 -6.59 37.51
CA GLU A 3 16.11 -7.32 36.44
C GLU A 3 15.28 -7.83 35.24
N ASN A 4 13.95 -7.68 35.20
CA ASN A 4 13.13 -8.15 34.08
C ASN A 4 11.88 -7.30 33.75
N SER A 5 11.80 -6.04 34.20
CA SER A 5 10.64 -5.18 33.88
C SER A 5 11.00 -3.77 33.42
N VAL A 6 10.21 -3.24 32.48
CA VAL A 6 10.29 -1.84 32.04
C VAL A 6 9.12 -1.06 32.63
N ARG A 7 9.42 -0.15 33.56
CA ARG A 7 8.43 0.78 34.11
C ARG A 7 8.42 2.06 33.29
N CYS A 8 7.31 2.32 32.60
CA CYS A 8 7.15 3.54 31.80
C CYS A 8 6.59 4.68 32.66
N ARG A 9 7.18 5.87 32.54
CA ARG A 9 6.62 7.12 33.08
C ARG A 9 6.01 7.92 31.94
N PHE A 10 4.69 7.99 31.89
CA PHE A 10 3.97 8.77 30.89
C PHE A 10 3.68 10.18 31.41
N MET A 11 3.85 11.17 30.54
CA MET A 11 3.62 12.58 30.83
C MET A 11 2.90 13.23 29.66
N ALA A 12 2.05 14.21 29.96
CA ALA A 12 1.42 15.03 28.94
C ALA A 12 2.48 15.73 28.08
N ARG A 13 2.28 15.76 26.76
CA ARG A 13 3.22 16.42 25.85
C ARG A 13 2.93 17.92 25.80
N GLY A 14 3.87 18.72 26.30
CA GLY A 14 3.84 20.18 26.22
C GLY A 14 2.66 20.83 26.97
N SER A 15 2.53 22.14 26.83
CA SER A 15 1.47 22.94 27.46
C SER A 15 0.08 22.58 26.95
N ARG A 16 -0.08 22.49 25.61
CA ARG A 16 -1.37 22.14 24.97
C ARG A 16 -1.92 20.79 25.44
N GLY A 17 -1.06 19.78 25.57
CA GLY A 17 -1.49 18.46 26.05
C GLY A 17 -1.96 18.51 27.51
N ALA A 18 -1.26 19.27 28.37
CA ALA A 18 -1.66 19.46 29.75
C ALA A 18 -3.01 20.20 29.87
N GLU A 19 -3.21 21.27 29.10
CA GLU A 19 -4.46 22.03 29.04
C GLU A 19 -5.64 21.18 28.54
N THR A 20 -5.40 20.35 27.51
CA THR A 20 -6.41 19.42 26.99
C THR A 20 -6.84 18.43 28.08
N ILE A 21 -5.88 17.83 28.81
CA ILE A 21 -6.19 16.89 29.90
C ILE A 21 -6.96 17.59 31.03
N GLN A 22 -6.60 18.84 31.37
CA GLN A 22 -7.31 19.60 32.40
C GLN A 22 -8.77 19.87 31.99
N THR A 23 -8.98 20.25 30.73
CA THR A 23 -10.33 20.48 30.17
C THR A 23 -11.15 19.19 30.20
N LEU A 24 -10.57 18.08 29.77
CA LEU A 24 -11.25 16.77 29.81
C LEU A 24 -11.57 16.34 31.24
N LYS A 25 -10.67 16.55 32.22
CA LYS A 25 -10.95 16.26 33.65
C LYS A 25 -12.14 17.06 34.19
N ALA A 26 -12.27 18.32 33.76
CA ALA A 26 -13.41 19.15 34.14
C ALA A 26 -14.72 18.63 33.52
N ALA A 27 -14.70 18.28 32.22
CA ALA A 27 -15.86 17.75 31.51
C ALA A 27 -16.33 16.39 32.07
N VAL A 28 -15.40 15.49 32.42
CA VAL A 28 -15.72 14.17 32.99
C VAL A 28 -16.52 14.28 34.29
N ARG A 29 -16.34 15.34 35.08
CA ARG A 29 -17.10 15.56 36.33
C ARG A 29 -18.56 15.91 36.09
N GLN A 30 -18.93 16.34 34.88
CA GLN A 30 -20.26 16.81 34.53
C GLN A 30 -21.13 15.73 33.86
N VAL A 31 -20.56 14.55 33.59
CA VAL A 31 -21.23 13.48 32.86
C VAL A 31 -21.33 12.21 33.69
N LYS A 32 -22.35 11.38 33.41
CA LYS A 32 -22.53 10.07 34.05
C LYS A 32 -21.71 8.97 33.40
N THR A 33 -21.45 9.11 32.10
CA THR A 33 -20.83 8.07 31.28
C THR A 33 -19.83 8.70 30.33
N VAL A 34 -18.68 8.03 30.16
CA VAL A 34 -17.62 8.42 29.23
C VAL A 34 -17.45 7.30 28.20
N VAL A 35 -17.50 7.70 26.93
CA VAL A 35 -17.29 6.82 25.79
C VAL A 35 -15.97 7.18 25.12
N LEU A 36 -15.08 6.20 24.99
CA LEU A 36 -13.81 6.31 24.28
C LEU A 36 -14.00 5.83 22.84
N ALA A 37 -14.03 6.77 21.91
CA ALA A 37 -14.29 6.55 20.48
C ALA A 37 -13.04 6.83 19.62
N THR A 38 -11.90 6.26 20.02
CA THR A 38 -10.66 6.35 19.22
C THR A 38 -10.67 5.36 18.06
N ASP A 39 -9.73 5.50 17.13
CA ASP A 39 -9.58 4.63 15.97
C ASP A 39 -9.54 3.12 16.31
N PRO A 40 -9.94 2.23 15.38
CA PRO A 40 -10.04 0.79 15.61
C PRO A 40 -8.69 0.04 15.53
N ASP A 41 -7.56 0.72 15.73
CA ASP A 41 -6.22 0.12 15.69
C ASP A 41 -5.54 0.08 17.09
N ARG A 42 -4.34 -0.52 17.16
CA ARG A 42 -3.57 -0.60 18.41
C ARG A 42 -3.20 0.78 18.97
N GLU A 43 -3.03 1.79 18.12
CA GLU A 43 -2.64 3.14 18.55
C GLU A 43 -3.86 3.83 19.18
N GLY A 44 -5.03 3.71 18.56
CA GLY A 44 -6.32 4.13 19.11
C GLY A 44 -6.63 3.46 20.43
N GLU A 45 -6.37 2.16 20.57
CA GLU A 45 -6.54 1.45 21.84
C GLU A 45 -5.58 1.97 22.93
N THR A 46 -4.31 2.22 22.56
CA THR A 46 -3.30 2.77 23.48
C THR A 46 -3.65 4.19 23.92
N ILE A 47 -4.18 5.03 23.03
CA ILE A 47 -4.68 6.38 23.36
C ILE A 47 -5.86 6.28 24.32
N ALA A 48 -6.83 5.40 24.05
CA ALA A 48 -7.98 5.20 24.93
C ALA A 48 -7.55 4.75 26.34
N TRP A 49 -6.57 3.84 26.42
CA TRP A 49 -5.97 3.47 27.70
C TRP A 49 -5.28 4.64 28.40
N HIS A 50 -4.47 5.45 27.69
CA HIS A 50 -3.86 6.64 28.28
C HIS A 50 -4.90 7.65 28.79
N LEU A 51 -6.01 7.85 28.07
CA LEU A 51 -7.11 8.70 28.52
C LEU A 51 -7.76 8.13 29.79
N GLN A 52 -8.00 6.82 29.84
CA GLN A 52 -8.50 6.17 31.06
C GLN A 52 -7.60 6.47 32.27
N GLN A 53 -6.28 6.29 32.12
CA GLN A 53 -5.32 6.56 33.19
C GLN A 53 -5.26 8.05 33.57
N ALA A 54 -5.16 8.93 32.57
CA ALA A 54 -5.00 10.37 32.78
C ALA A 54 -6.25 11.01 33.41
N LEU A 55 -7.44 10.51 33.07
CA LEU A 55 -8.73 11.01 33.55
C LEU A 55 -9.28 10.23 34.75
N ASN A 56 -8.56 9.19 35.22
CA ASN A 56 -8.96 8.31 36.33
C ASN A 56 -10.35 7.69 36.13
N LEU A 57 -10.64 7.23 34.90
CA LEU A 57 -11.95 6.66 34.56
C LEU A 57 -12.08 5.25 35.11
N LYS A 58 -13.18 5.00 35.84
CA LYS A 58 -13.59 3.67 36.28
C LYS A 58 -14.45 3.02 35.19
N ASN A 59 -13.94 1.97 34.56
CA ASN A 59 -14.62 1.18 33.51
C ASN A 59 -15.22 2.02 32.36
N PRO A 60 -14.40 2.75 31.58
CA PRO A 60 -14.92 3.50 30.44
C PRO A 60 -15.49 2.57 29.36
N GLN A 61 -16.51 3.04 28.65
CA GLN A 61 -17.04 2.34 27.48
C GLN A 61 -16.13 2.58 26.28
N ARG A 62 -15.79 1.54 25.53
CA ARG A 62 -14.99 1.62 24.30
C ARG A 62 -15.88 1.31 23.10
N VAL A 63 -15.95 2.23 22.14
CA VAL A 63 -16.71 2.04 20.89
C VAL A 63 -15.75 2.11 19.72
N VAL A 64 -15.89 1.21 18.75
CA VAL A 64 -15.08 1.16 17.53
C VAL A 64 -15.98 1.17 16.32
N TYR A 65 -15.57 1.86 15.28
CA TYR A 65 -16.21 1.85 13.97
C TYR A 65 -15.13 2.06 12.91
N THR A 66 -15.38 1.51 11.72
CA THR A 66 -14.47 1.59 10.56
C THR A 66 -14.89 2.67 9.57
N GLU A 67 -16.04 3.31 9.79
CA GLU A 67 -16.57 4.40 8.97
C GLU A 67 -17.39 5.34 9.86
N ILE A 68 -17.48 6.62 9.47
CA ILE A 68 -18.18 7.66 10.23
C ILE A 68 -19.53 7.92 9.57
N THR A 69 -20.46 6.98 9.74
CA THR A 69 -21.86 7.10 9.29
C THR A 69 -22.81 7.09 10.49
N PRO A 70 -24.02 7.69 10.40
CA PRO A 70 -24.97 7.65 11.49
C PRO A 70 -25.30 6.22 11.95
N SER A 71 -25.46 5.28 11.01
CA SER A 71 -25.75 3.87 11.32
C SER A 71 -24.57 3.18 12.02
N ALA A 72 -23.34 3.34 11.53
CA ALA A 72 -22.16 2.72 12.14
C ALA A 72 -21.89 3.26 13.56
N VAL A 73 -22.02 4.57 13.76
CA VAL A 73 -21.81 5.20 15.07
C VAL A 73 -22.90 4.78 16.06
N GLN A 74 -24.17 4.74 15.65
CA GLN A 74 -25.26 4.27 16.50
C GLN A 74 -25.10 2.80 16.88
N ALA A 75 -24.74 1.93 15.93
CA ALA A 75 -24.46 0.53 16.18
C ALA A 75 -23.30 0.35 17.17
N ALA A 76 -22.21 1.12 17.01
CA ALA A 76 -21.06 1.08 17.90
C ALA A 76 -21.39 1.54 19.32
N ILE A 77 -22.19 2.60 19.48
CA ILE A 77 -22.66 3.09 20.79
C ILE A 77 -23.62 2.10 21.46
N ALA A 78 -24.44 1.39 20.69
CA ALA A 78 -25.36 0.39 21.22
C ALA A 78 -24.63 -0.86 21.74
N GLN A 79 -23.41 -1.14 21.28
CA GLN A 79 -22.61 -2.32 21.64
C GLN A 79 -21.20 -1.92 22.09
N PRO A 80 -21.06 -1.19 23.22
CA PRO A 80 -19.75 -0.84 23.74
C PRO A 80 -19.04 -2.08 24.24
N ARG A 81 -17.72 -2.12 24.05
CA ARG A 81 -16.84 -3.14 24.62
C ARG A 81 -15.95 -2.57 25.72
N SER A 82 -15.22 -3.44 26.41
CA SER A 82 -14.08 -3.05 27.24
C SER A 82 -12.84 -2.79 26.37
N LEU A 83 -11.86 -2.12 26.95
CA LEU A 83 -10.54 -1.99 26.33
C LEU A 83 -9.89 -3.37 26.16
N ASP A 84 -9.28 -3.58 25.00
CA ASP A 84 -8.48 -4.75 24.69
C ASP A 84 -7.05 -4.50 25.18
N LEU A 85 -6.73 -5.10 26.33
CA LEU A 85 -5.40 -4.96 26.93
C LEU A 85 -4.29 -5.59 26.10
N ASN A 86 -4.58 -6.56 25.21
CA ASN A 86 -3.56 -7.12 24.33
C ASN A 86 -3.12 -6.11 23.27
N LEU A 87 -4.07 -5.37 22.69
CA LEU A 87 -3.76 -4.28 21.76
C LEU A 87 -3.01 -3.15 22.45
N VAL A 88 -3.40 -2.78 23.68
CA VAL A 88 -2.68 -1.80 24.49
C VAL A 88 -1.23 -2.27 24.75
N HIS A 89 -1.05 -3.49 25.25
CA HIS A 89 0.28 -4.03 25.53
C HIS A 89 1.14 -4.13 24.27
N SER A 90 0.55 -4.44 23.11
CA SER A 90 1.24 -4.41 21.82
C SER A 90 1.76 -3.01 21.48
N GLY A 91 0.92 -1.98 21.60
CA GLY A 91 1.31 -0.57 21.37
C GLY A 91 2.39 -0.08 22.34
N LEU A 92 2.24 -0.41 23.64
CA LEU A 92 3.23 -0.07 24.67
C LEU A 92 4.57 -0.80 24.45
N CYS A 93 4.54 -2.09 24.12
CA CYS A 93 5.74 -2.87 23.80
C CYS A 93 6.49 -2.25 22.61
N ARG A 94 5.78 -1.90 21.53
CA ARG A 94 6.36 -1.19 20.38
C ARG A 94 7.03 0.12 20.80
N THR A 95 6.34 0.93 21.61
CA THR A 95 6.85 2.21 22.11
C THR A 95 8.12 2.05 22.93
N VAL A 96 8.16 1.05 23.81
CA VAL A 96 9.33 0.75 24.63
C VAL A 96 10.49 0.28 23.76
N LEU A 97 10.23 -0.67 22.85
CA LEU A 97 11.26 -1.24 21.97
C LEU A 97 11.91 -0.15 21.11
N ASP A 98 11.11 0.70 20.47
CA ASP A 98 11.62 1.78 19.61
C ASP A 98 12.46 2.79 20.42
N LYS A 99 12.08 3.08 21.68
CA LYS A 99 12.88 3.91 22.60
C LYS A 99 14.19 3.24 23.01
N LEU A 100 14.17 1.95 23.34
CA LEU A 100 15.38 1.22 23.74
C LEU A 100 16.40 1.18 22.59
N VAL A 101 15.95 0.92 21.36
CA VAL A 101 16.82 0.97 20.17
C VAL A 101 17.37 2.38 19.97
N GLY A 102 16.53 3.42 20.06
CA GLY A 102 16.98 4.80 19.92
C GLY A 102 18.00 5.21 20.97
N TYR A 103 17.73 4.95 22.26
CA TYR A 103 18.59 5.36 23.38
C TYR A 103 19.91 4.60 23.43
N LYS A 104 19.92 3.31 23.10
CA LYS A 104 21.16 2.51 23.08
C LYS A 104 21.93 2.66 21.77
N GLY A 105 21.24 2.81 20.64
CA GLY A 105 21.83 2.81 19.30
C GLY A 105 22.35 4.18 18.85
N SER A 106 21.62 5.27 19.13
CA SER A 106 22.01 6.61 18.65
C SER A 106 23.40 7.08 19.16
N PRO A 107 23.80 6.81 20.42
CA PRO A 107 25.14 7.14 20.89
C PRO A 107 26.27 6.46 20.11
N LEU A 108 26.01 5.30 19.48
CA LEU A 108 26.99 4.63 18.62
C LEU A 108 27.19 5.40 17.30
N LEU A 109 26.13 5.99 16.77
CA LEU A 109 26.18 6.79 15.54
C LEU A 109 26.92 8.11 15.75
N TRP A 110 26.75 8.76 16.91
CA TRP A 110 27.44 10.03 17.20
C TRP A 110 28.97 9.88 17.19
N LYS A 111 29.48 8.70 17.55
CA LYS A 111 30.92 8.39 17.49
C LYS A 111 31.47 8.39 16.06
N LEU A 112 30.61 8.19 15.05
CA LEU A 112 31.02 8.17 13.64
C LEU A 112 31.29 9.57 13.09
N GLN A 113 30.81 10.64 13.74
CA GLN A 113 30.98 12.04 13.33
C GLN A 113 30.57 12.35 11.86
N ASN A 114 29.71 11.51 11.27
CA ASN A 114 29.29 11.60 9.86
C ASN A 114 27.93 12.28 9.67
N GLY A 115 27.44 13.00 10.68
CA GLY A 115 26.14 13.69 10.66
C GLY A 115 24.93 12.82 11.03
N ALA A 116 25.08 11.51 11.25
CA ALA A 116 24.00 10.64 11.68
C ALA A 116 23.56 10.94 13.14
N LYS A 117 22.29 11.35 13.32
CA LYS A 117 21.77 11.81 14.62
C LYS A 117 20.97 10.77 15.39
N SER A 118 20.31 9.83 14.71
CA SER A 118 19.36 8.92 15.36
C SER A 118 19.39 7.53 14.73
N MET A 119 19.36 6.51 15.57
CA MET A 119 19.09 5.12 15.16
C MET A 119 17.62 4.80 15.40
N GLY A 120 16.95 4.26 14.39
CA GLY A 120 15.56 3.82 14.49
C GLY A 120 15.43 2.40 13.97
N ARG A 121 14.76 1.52 14.73
CA ARG A 121 14.64 0.09 14.39
C ARG A 121 14.15 -0.15 12.96
N VAL A 122 13.10 0.55 12.54
CA VAL A 122 12.51 0.43 11.19
C VAL A 122 13.19 1.37 10.19
N GLN A 123 13.53 2.59 10.60
CA GLN A 123 14.16 3.58 9.72
C GLN A 123 15.52 3.11 9.21
N SER A 124 16.34 2.50 10.08
CA SER A 124 17.66 1.97 9.70
C SER A 124 17.53 0.77 8.75
N ALA A 125 16.51 -0.08 8.91
CA ALA A 125 16.25 -1.17 7.98
C ALA A 125 15.80 -0.66 6.61
N ALA A 126 14.92 0.35 6.56
CA ALA A 126 14.50 0.99 5.31
C ALA A 126 15.69 1.66 4.58
N LEU A 127 16.53 2.40 5.32
CA LEU A 127 17.75 2.99 4.76
C LEU A 127 18.71 1.91 4.24
N HIS A 128 18.81 0.77 4.93
CA HIS A 128 19.65 -0.33 4.48
C HIS A 128 19.21 -0.89 3.11
N ILE A 129 17.91 -1.01 2.87
CA ILE A 129 17.37 -1.42 1.55
C ILE A 129 17.81 -0.43 0.45
N LEU A 130 17.71 0.87 0.72
CA LEU A 130 18.16 1.91 -0.22
C LEU A 130 19.67 1.83 -0.48
N CYS A 131 20.48 1.71 0.57
CA CYS A 131 21.92 1.56 0.42
C CYS A 131 22.30 0.28 -0.32
N LYS A 132 21.52 -0.80 -0.20
CA LYS A 132 21.75 -2.03 -0.99
C LYS A 132 21.51 -1.76 -2.46
N ARG A 133 20.37 -1.15 -2.81
CA ARG A 133 20.05 -0.78 -4.20
C ARG A 133 21.07 0.19 -4.79
N GLU A 134 21.54 1.17 -4.03
CA GLU A 134 22.56 2.12 -4.47
C GLU A 134 23.89 1.42 -4.78
N ARG A 135 24.30 0.44 -3.96
CA ARG A 135 25.49 -0.36 -4.25
C ARG A 135 25.31 -1.24 -5.48
N GLU A 136 24.12 -1.79 -5.70
CA GLU A 136 23.79 -2.53 -6.92
C GLU A 136 23.94 -1.62 -8.16
N ILE A 137 23.45 -0.38 -8.10
CA ILE A 137 23.59 0.61 -9.18
C ILE A 137 25.06 0.98 -9.41
N GLN A 138 25.85 1.21 -8.35
CA GLN A 138 27.26 1.56 -8.47
C GLN A 138 28.14 0.41 -8.98
N ALA A 139 27.77 -0.83 -8.68
CA ALA A 139 28.45 -2.03 -9.16
C ALA A 139 27.99 -2.47 -10.56
N PHE A 140 26.92 -1.87 -11.09
CA PHE A 140 26.41 -2.19 -12.42
C PHE A 140 27.41 -1.76 -13.49
N VAL A 141 27.85 -2.72 -14.31
CA VAL A 141 28.69 -2.47 -15.47
C VAL A 141 27.78 -2.56 -16.71
N PRO A 142 27.47 -1.42 -17.37
CA PRO A 142 26.66 -1.43 -18.59
C PRO A 142 27.31 -2.28 -19.67
N GLN A 143 26.49 -2.97 -20.45
CA GLN A 143 26.93 -3.73 -21.62
C GLN A 143 26.21 -3.23 -22.85
N ASP A 144 26.96 -2.97 -23.91
CA ASP A 144 26.40 -2.55 -25.19
C ASP A 144 25.73 -3.72 -25.89
N TYR A 145 24.52 -3.48 -26.40
CA TYR A 145 23.82 -4.40 -27.27
C TYR A 145 23.00 -3.64 -28.31
N TRP A 146 22.72 -4.30 -29.42
CA TRP A 146 21.97 -3.77 -30.54
C TRP A 146 20.63 -4.48 -30.67
N SER A 147 19.60 -3.70 -30.95
CA SER A 147 18.29 -4.20 -31.37
C SER A 147 18.16 -4.01 -32.88
N VAL A 148 18.06 -5.10 -33.62
CA VAL A 148 17.82 -5.08 -35.08
C VAL A 148 16.32 -5.21 -35.30
N PHE A 149 15.73 -4.31 -36.08
CA PHE A 149 14.30 -4.36 -36.41
C PHE A 149 14.03 -3.86 -37.83
N VAL A 150 12.87 -4.23 -38.38
CA VAL A 150 12.38 -3.83 -39.71
C VAL A 150 11.02 -3.17 -39.55
N ASP A 151 10.87 -1.98 -40.11
CA ASP A 151 9.58 -1.30 -40.28
C ASP A 151 9.00 -1.65 -41.65
N TYR A 152 7.78 -2.18 -41.67
CA TYR A 152 7.05 -2.55 -42.88
C TYR A 152 6.06 -1.44 -43.25
N ALA A 153 5.76 -1.30 -44.55
CA ALA A 153 4.85 -0.29 -45.08
C ALA A 153 3.43 -0.40 -44.51
N GLU A 154 3.04 -1.60 -44.09
CA GLU A 154 1.78 -1.94 -43.44
C GLU A 154 1.70 -1.44 -41.98
N GLY A 155 2.74 -0.79 -41.46
CA GLY A 155 2.79 -0.25 -40.10
C GLY A 155 3.22 -1.26 -39.03
N LEU A 156 3.81 -2.38 -39.44
CA LEU A 156 4.35 -3.40 -38.54
C LEU A 156 5.84 -3.12 -38.25
N ARG A 157 6.28 -3.30 -37.00
CA ARG A 157 7.70 -3.41 -36.64
C ARG A 157 8.03 -4.84 -36.22
N ALA A 158 8.97 -5.49 -36.89
CA ALA A 158 9.47 -6.80 -36.49
C ALA A 158 10.88 -6.68 -35.92
N TYR A 159 11.11 -7.25 -34.74
CA TYR A 159 12.43 -7.34 -34.11
C TYR A 159 13.11 -8.65 -34.49
N TYR A 160 14.43 -8.61 -34.68
CA TYR A 160 15.23 -9.81 -34.91
C TYR A 160 15.09 -10.78 -33.75
N ARG A 161 14.73 -12.02 -34.08
CA ARG A 161 14.73 -13.13 -33.14
C ARG A 161 15.97 -13.97 -33.44
N GLY A 162 16.94 -13.93 -32.52
CA GLY A 162 18.14 -14.75 -32.58
C GLY A 162 17.85 -16.25 -32.67
N PRO A 163 18.86 -17.07 -32.99
CA PRO A 163 18.70 -18.51 -33.04
C PRO A 163 18.14 -19.01 -31.71
N ALA A 164 17.08 -19.81 -31.77
CA ALA A 164 16.41 -20.36 -30.59
C ALA A 164 17.40 -21.24 -29.82
N ILE A 165 18.07 -20.67 -28.81
CA ILE A 165 18.70 -21.47 -27.78
C ILE A 165 17.56 -22.20 -27.09
N ALA A 166 17.58 -23.53 -27.18
CA ALA A 166 16.54 -24.42 -26.69
C ALA A 166 16.33 -24.26 -25.18
N ALA A 167 15.43 -23.37 -24.79
CA ALA A 167 14.58 -23.48 -23.61
C ALA A 167 13.47 -22.44 -23.74
N GLU A 168 12.30 -22.79 -23.24
CA GLU A 168 11.09 -21.98 -23.17
C GLU A 168 11.36 -20.62 -22.52
N ALA A 169 11.84 -19.65 -23.30
CA ALA A 169 11.89 -18.26 -22.88
C ALA A 169 10.55 -17.64 -23.28
N GLU A 170 9.67 -17.49 -22.30
CA GLU A 170 8.53 -16.60 -22.41
C GLU A 170 8.99 -15.25 -22.95
N ASP A 171 8.19 -14.68 -23.85
CA ASP A 171 8.34 -13.36 -24.46
C ASP A 171 8.17 -12.29 -23.37
N SER A 172 9.16 -12.20 -22.49
CA SER A 172 9.26 -11.19 -21.46
C SER A 172 10.09 -10.05 -22.03
N PRO A 173 9.67 -8.78 -21.85
CA PRO A 173 10.53 -7.66 -22.14
C PRO A 173 11.86 -7.85 -21.38
N PRO A 174 12.99 -7.33 -21.89
CA PRO A 174 14.28 -7.47 -21.24
C PRO A 174 14.19 -6.89 -19.83
N ASP A 175 14.02 -7.76 -18.84
CA ASP A 175 14.05 -7.40 -17.43
C ASP A 175 15.52 -7.40 -17.02
N ASP A 176 16.15 -6.22 -17.05
CA ASP A 176 17.55 -6.02 -16.64
C ASP A 176 17.78 -6.18 -15.12
N ALA A 177 16.81 -6.78 -14.40
CA ALA A 177 16.88 -7.02 -12.97
C ALA A 177 17.47 -8.42 -12.65
N THR A 178 18.73 -8.67 -12.99
CA THR A 178 19.45 -9.84 -12.46
C THR A 178 19.78 -9.62 -10.98
N HIS A 179 19.37 -10.55 -10.10
CA HIS A 179 19.75 -10.48 -8.67
C HIS A 179 21.12 -11.13 -8.42
N PRO A 180 21.88 -10.70 -7.39
CA PRO A 180 23.12 -11.37 -7.00
C PRO A 180 22.83 -12.80 -6.53
N GLY A 181 23.14 -13.79 -7.36
CA GLY A 181 22.94 -15.21 -7.09
C GLY A 181 22.05 -15.95 -8.11
N ASP A 182 21.40 -15.23 -9.03
CA ASP A 182 20.72 -15.87 -10.14
C ASP A 182 21.75 -16.47 -11.10
N ARG A 183 21.50 -17.70 -11.58
CA ARG A 183 22.18 -18.20 -12.77
C ARG A 183 21.92 -17.17 -13.87
N PRO A 184 22.91 -16.76 -14.67
CA PRO A 184 22.63 -15.95 -15.84
C PRO A 184 21.54 -16.70 -16.62
N ALA A 185 20.33 -16.14 -16.65
CA ALA A 185 19.35 -16.57 -17.61
C ALA A 185 20.08 -16.54 -18.96
N PRO A 186 19.92 -17.57 -19.83
CA PRO A 186 20.54 -17.55 -21.13
C PRO A 186 20.30 -16.17 -21.72
N GLU A 187 21.39 -15.43 -21.93
CA GLU A 187 21.32 -14.04 -22.36
C GLU A 187 20.33 -14.01 -23.52
N SER A 188 19.35 -13.12 -23.42
CA SER A 188 18.34 -12.94 -24.46
C SER A 188 19.01 -12.87 -25.83
N THR A 189 18.25 -13.04 -26.90
CA THR A 189 18.65 -12.94 -28.31
C THR A 189 19.28 -11.61 -28.77
N ARG A 190 19.86 -10.82 -27.85
CA ARG A 190 20.63 -9.58 -28.02
C ARG A 190 21.77 -9.80 -29.01
N VAL A 191 21.95 -8.82 -29.87
CA VAL A 191 23.11 -8.72 -30.76
C VAL A 191 24.18 -7.93 -30.00
N THR A 192 25.35 -8.50 -29.77
CA THR A 192 26.39 -7.94 -28.88
C THR A 192 27.51 -7.22 -29.60
N SER A 193 27.45 -7.12 -30.94
CA SER A 193 28.40 -6.34 -31.73
C SER A 193 27.71 -5.57 -32.86
N LEU A 194 28.27 -4.40 -33.19
CA LEU A 194 27.83 -3.59 -34.32
C LEU A 194 27.97 -4.36 -35.65
N GLU A 195 29.06 -5.11 -35.82
CA GLU A 195 29.33 -5.89 -37.03
C GLU A 195 28.24 -6.95 -37.29
N GLU A 196 27.81 -7.68 -36.24
CA GLU A 196 26.73 -8.65 -36.40
C GLU A 196 25.38 -7.94 -36.64
N ALA A 197 25.15 -6.78 -36.01
CA ALA A 197 23.94 -6.00 -36.28
C ALA A 197 23.87 -5.55 -37.74
N GLU A 198 24.97 -5.03 -38.29
CA GLU A 198 25.08 -4.63 -39.70
C GLU A 198 24.92 -5.82 -40.64
N ARG A 199 25.51 -6.97 -40.31
CA ARG A 199 25.35 -8.21 -41.06
C ARG A 199 23.88 -8.65 -41.10
N LEU A 200 23.17 -8.61 -39.97
CA LEU A 200 21.75 -8.95 -39.89
C LEU A 200 20.88 -7.97 -40.69
N VAL A 201 21.19 -6.68 -40.67
CA VAL A 201 20.52 -5.66 -41.50
C VAL A 201 20.73 -5.96 -42.98
N ALA A 202 21.96 -6.28 -43.40
CA ALA A 202 22.26 -6.61 -44.80
C ALA A 202 21.49 -7.87 -45.26
N ILE A 203 21.40 -8.90 -44.42
CA ILE A 203 20.61 -10.10 -44.70
C ILE A 203 19.12 -9.74 -44.86
N ALA A 204 18.56 -8.95 -43.94
CA ALA A 204 17.16 -8.53 -43.98
C ALA A 204 16.84 -7.64 -45.21
N GLN A 205 17.79 -6.84 -45.71
CA GLN A 205 17.58 -6.06 -46.92
C GLN A 205 17.59 -6.90 -48.19
N GLN A 206 18.34 -8.01 -48.20
CA GLN A 206 18.54 -8.84 -49.39
C GLN A 206 17.52 -9.96 -49.52
N GLN A 207 16.88 -10.38 -48.43
CA GLN A 207 15.95 -11.50 -48.43
C GLN A 207 14.49 -11.05 -48.37
N PRO A 208 13.58 -11.71 -49.11
CA PRO A 208 12.15 -11.47 -48.96
C PRO A 208 11.68 -11.94 -47.59
N HIS A 209 10.82 -11.15 -46.96
CA HIS A 209 10.23 -11.48 -45.66
C HIS A 209 8.87 -12.14 -45.85
N ALA A 210 8.56 -13.13 -45.01
CA ALA A 210 7.26 -13.79 -44.98
C ALA A 210 6.84 -14.07 -43.53
N VAL A 211 5.53 -13.98 -43.27
CA VAL A 211 4.98 -14.31 -41.96
C VAL A 211 4.98 -15.83 -41.78
N ALA A 212 5.80 -16.33 -40.85
CA ALA A 212 5.89 -17.76 -40.59
C ALA A 212 4.71 -18.31 -39.77
N ARG A 213 4.20 -17.52 -38.82
CA ARG A 213 3.13 -17.93 -37.90
C ARG A 213 2.37 -16.71 -37.38
N ILE A 214 1.06 -16.86 -37.24
CA ILE A 214 0.18 -15.89 -36.57
C ILE A 214 -0.53 -16.63 -35.43
N GLU A 215 -0.43 -16.10 -34.21
CA GLU A 215 -1.14 -16.61 -33.04
C GLU A 215 -2.01 -15.51 -32.44
N GLY A 216 -3.32 -15.77 -32.33
CA GLY A 216 -4.23 -14.93 -31.55
C GLY A 216 -4.39 -15.50 -30.15
N LYS A 217 -4.09 -14.71 -29.11
CA LYS A 217 -4.36 -15.05 -27.72
C LYS A 217 -5.37 -14.08 -27.13
N THR A 218 -6.49 -14.60 -26.64
CA THR A 218 -7.43 -13.79 -25.84
C THR A 218 -6.94 -13.77 -24.40
N ALA A 219 -6.39 -12.65 -23.97
CA ALA A 219 -6.03 -12.44 -22.57
C ALA A 219 -7.23 -11.87 -21.79
N GLN A 220 -7.56 -12.50 -20.66
CA GLN A 220 -8.50 -11.94 -19.71
C GLN A 220 -7.73 -11.24 -18.59
N ARG A 221 -8.06 -9.97 -18.34
CA ARG A 221 -7.50 -9.20 -17.24
C ARG A 221 -8.54 -9.07 -16.13
N GLN A 222 -8.20 -9.57 -14.95
CA GLN A 222 -9.02 -9.37 -13.75
C GLN A 222 -8.81 -7.95 -13.20
N PRO A 223 -9.86 -7.34 -12.63
CA PRO A 223 -9.70 -6.05 -11.98
C PRO A 223 -8.87 -6.17 -10.71
N PRO A 224 -8.25 -5.06 -10.28
CA PRO A 224 -7.49 -5.04 -9.04
C PRO A 224 -8.41 -5.26 -7.83
N PRO A 225 -7.87 -5.78 -6.71
CA PRO A 225 -8.60 -5.84 -5.46
C PRO A 225 -8.88 -4.41 -4.92
N PRO A 226 -9.81 -4.28 -3.96
CA PRO A 226 -9.99 -3.04 -3.20
C PRO A 226 -8.68 -2.59 -2.55
N PHE A 227 -8.53 -1.28 -2.40
CA PHE A 227 -7.33 -0.70 -1.82
C PHE A 227 -7.19 -1.04 -0.32
N ILE A 228 -5.99 -1.50 0.02
CA ILE A 228 -5.40 -1.42 1.36
C ILE A 228 -4.44 -0.24 1.44
N THR A 229 -3.93 0.08 2.64
CA THR A 229 -3.06 1.24 2.85
C THR A 229 -1.86 1.27 1.90
N SER A 230 -1.18 0.15 1.69
CA SER A 230 0.00 0.07 0.82
C SER A 230 -0.35 0.29 -0.65
N THR A 231 -1.39 -0.36 -1.16
CA THR A 231 -1.83 -0.22 -2.55
C THR A 231 -2.40 1.16 -2.85
N LEU A 232 -3.05 1.80 -1.86
CA LEU A 232 -3.51 3.18 -1.97
C LEU A 232 -2.32 4.13 -2.12
N GLN A 233 -1.31 4.01 -1.25
CA GLN A 233 -0.09 4.84 -1.31
C GLN A 233 0.69 4.63 -2.62
N GLN A 234 0.85 3.39 -3.06
CA GLN A 234 1.54 3.07 -4.31
C GLN A 234 0.80 3.65 -5.52
N THR A 235 -0.53 3.53 -5.56
CA THR A 235 -1.35 4.02 -6.67
C THR A 235 -1.43 5.54 -6.69
N ALA A 236 -1.55 6.18 -5.52
CA ALA A 236 -1.51 7.64 -5.41
C ALA A 236 -0.14 8.20 -5.82
N GLY A 237 0.96 7.53 -5.46
CA GLY A 237 2.30 7.92 -5.90
C GLY A 237 2.50 7.78 -7.41
N SER A 238 2.06 6.68 -8.01
CA SER A 238 2.24 6.45 -9.45
C SER A 238 1.34 7.34 -10.31
N ARG A 239 0.09 7.59 -9.88
CA ARG A 239 -0.90 8.32 -10.69
C ARG A 239 -1.07 9.78 -10.35
N LEU A 240 -1.07 10.10 -9.06
CA LEU A 240 -1.33 11.46 -8.56
C LEU A 240 -0.04 12.16 -8.14
N ARG A 241 1.11 11.46 -8.18
CA ARG A 241 2.42 11.96 -7.71
C ARG A 241 2.41 12.39 -6.24
N PHE A 242 1.51 11.83 -5.43
CA PHE A 242 1.45 12.11 -3.99
C PHE A 242 2.53 11.35 -3.24
N SER A 243 3.13 12.00 -2.24
CA SER A 243 3.95 11.29 -1.25
C SER A 243 3.06 10.39 -0.37
N PRO A 244 3.62 9.34 0.26
CA PRO A 244 2.87 8.52 1.21
C PRO A 244 2.28 9.37 2.35
N GLU A 245 3.01 10.36 2.84
CA GLU A 245 2.53 11.28 3.89
C GLU A 245 1.33 12.11 3.42
N HIS A 246 1.43 12.75 2.26
CA HIS A 246 0.33 13.55 1.71
C HIS A 246 -0.90 12.68 1.43
N THR A 247 -0.70 11.46 0.90
CA THR A 247 -1.79 10.50 0.67
C THR A 247 -2.54 10.18 1.96
N MET A 248 -1.82 9.93 3.06
CA MET A 248 -2.45 9.63 4.34
C MET A 248 -3.12 10.85 4.99
N GLN A 249 -2.62 12.07 4.78
CA GLN A 249 -3.27 13.30 5.24
C GLN A 249 -4.62 13.53 4.54
N VAL A 250 -4.65 13.34 3.22
CA VAL A 250 -5.89 13.43 2.43
C VAL A 250 -6.86 12.32 2.87
N ALA A 251 -6.40 11.07 2.94
CA ALA A 251 -7.24 9.96 3.36
C ALA A 251 -7.80 10.12 4.79
N GLN A 252 -7.01 10.65 5.74
CA GLN A 252 -7.50 11.02 7.07
C GLN A 252 -8.65 12.03 6.99
N SER A 253 -8.48 13.09 6.19
CA SER A 253 -9.50 14.13 6.03
C SER A 253 -10.79 13.57 5.42
N LEU A 254 -10.68 12.65 4.45
CA LEU A 254 -11.82 11.97 3.85
C LEU A 254 -12.52 11.03 4.85
N TYR A 255 -11.76 10.30 5.65
CA TYR A 255 -12.31 9.40 6.69
C TYR A 255 -13.06 10.20 7.76
N GLU A 256 -12.46 11.29 8.26
CA GLU A 256 -13.07 12.18 9.26
C GLU A 256 -14.33 12.89 8.72
N ALA A 257 -14.38 13.15 7.41
CA ALA A 257 -15.56 13.65 6.73
C ALA A 257 -16.65 12.59 6.44
N GLY A 258 -16.38 11.31 6.76
CA GLY A 258 -17.30 10.20 6.51
C GLY A 258 -17.42 9.78 5.04
N LEU A 259 -16.42 10.10 4.21
CA LEU A 259 -16.43 9.83 2.76
C LEU A 259 -15.78 8.50 2.38
N ILE A 260 -14.93 7.95 3.24
CA ILE A 260 -14.25 6.68 3.05
C ILE A 260 -14.22 5.87 4.35
N THR A 261 -13.98 4.57 4.26
CA THR A 261 -13.64 3.73 5.42
C THR A 261 -12.24 4.02 5.95
N TYR A 262 -11.93 3.48 7.14
CA TYR A 262 -10.65 3.65 7.82
C TYR A 262 -9.46 3.25 6.92
N MET A 263 -8.60 4.24 6.65
CA MET A 263 -7.52 4.15 5.66
C MET A 263 -6.27 3.40 6.12
N ARG A 264 -6.20 2.99 7.39
CA ARG A 264 -5.10 2.17 7.95
C ARG A 264 -5.58 0.72 8.10
N THR A 265 -5.58 0.00 6.98
CA THR A 265 -6.11 -1.36 6.86
C THR A 265 -5.23 -2.20 5.94
N ASP A 266 -5.11 -3.48 6.27
CA ASP A 266 -4.54 -4.55 5.45
C ASP A 266 -5.63 -5.49 4.88
N SER A 267 -6.90 -5.22 5.19
CA SER A 267 -8.04 -6.00 4.70
C SER A 267 -8.59 -5.45 3.39
N THR A 268 -8.79 -6.36 2.43
CA THR A 268 -9.50 -6.11 1.17
C THR A 268 -10.99 -6.43 1.25
N ALA A 269 -11.50 -6.77 2.44
CA ALA A 269 -12.89 -7.13 2.64
C ALA A 269 -13.81 -5.93 2.44
N LEU A 270 -14.97 -6.19 1.85
CA LEU A 270 -16.02 -5.21 1.62
C LEU A 270 -17.27 -5.61 2.39
N SER A 271 -17.98 -4.62 2.94
CA SER A 271 -19.25 -4.90 3.61
C SER A 271 -20.31 -5.38 2.60
N PRO A 272 -21.22 -6.29 3.00
CA PRO A 272 -22.32 -6.72 2.13
C PRO A 272 -23.18 -5.53 1.66
N GLU A 273 -23.37 -4.54 2.53
CA GLU A 273 -24.11 -3.31 2.22
C GLU A 273 -23.44 -2.51 1.12
N PHE A 274 -22.12 -2.27 1.21
CA PHE A 274 -21.37 -1.60 0.16
C PHE A 274 -21.45 -2.36 -1.17
N CYS A 275 -21.29 -3.69 -1.13
CA CYS A 275 -21.41 -4.53 -2.33
C CYS A 275 -22.79 -4.41 -3.00
N ALA A 276 -23.87 -4.32 -2.22
CA ALA A 276 -25.22 -4.13 -2.75
C ALA A 276 -25.38 -2.74 -3.39
N GLN A 277 -24.94 -1.68 -2.71
CA GLN A 277 -25.00 -0.30 -3.22
C GLN A 277 -24.15 -0.13 -4.49
N ALA A 278 -22.93 -0.68 -4.51
CA ALA A 278 -22.06 -0.62 -5.68
C ALA A 278 -22.66 -1.34 -6.89
N ARG A 279 -23.30 -2.50 -6.68
CA ARG A 279 -24.02 -3.22 -7.75
C ARG A 279 -25.20 -2.44 -8.28
N GLN A 280 -25.99 -1.83 -7.40
CA GLN A 280 -27.11 -0.99 -7.80
C GLN A 280 -26.62 0.19 -8.65
N TRP A 281 -25.60 0.91 -8.18
CA TRP A 281 -25.01 2.03 -8.92
C TRP A 281 -24.47 1.60 -10.29
N LEU A 282 -23.74 0.48 -10.36
CA LEU A 282 -23.27 -0.09 -11.63
C LEU A 282 -24.44 -0.46 -12.55
N SER A 283 -25.54 -1.01 -12.04
CA SER A 283 -26.70 -1.34 -12.88
C SER A 283 -27.37 -0.12 -13.50
N GLU A 284 -27.33 1.02 -12.80
CA GLU A 284 -27.95 2.26 -13.25
C GLU A 284 -27.03 3.08 -14.17
N GLN A 285 -25.71 3.03 -13.95
CA GLN A 285 -24.74 3.92 -14.61
C GLN A 285 -23.78 3.21 -15.58
N ASP A 286 -23.49 1.93 -15.37
CA ASP A 286 -22.47 1.18 -16.13
C ASP A 286 -22.74 -0.33 -16.10
N ALA A 287 -23.83 -0.73 -16.77
CA ALA A 287 -24.31 -2.11 -16.76
C ALA A 287 -23.31 -3.10 -17.37
N ASP A 288 -22.42 -2.64 -18.26
CA ASP A 288 -21.38 -3.47 -18.89
C ASP A 288 -20.29 -3.93 -17.90
N ASN A 289 -20.18 -3.24 -16.76
CA ASN A 289 -19.22 -3.52 -15.69
C ASN A 289 -19.86 -4.17 -14.46
N LEU A 290 -21.10 -4.63 -14.55
CA LEU A 290 -21.71 -5.44 -13.49
C LEU A 290 -20.95 -6.77 -13.30
N PRO A 291 -20.41 -7.04 -12.09
CA PRO A 291 -19.74 -8.31 -11.84
C PRO A 291 -20.76 -9.44 -11.89
N GLN A 292 -20.53 -10.45 -12.75
CA GLN A 292 -21.39 -11.63 -12.76
C GLN A 292 -21.32 -12.37 -11.41
N PRO A 293 -22.44 -12.91 -10.90
CA PRO A 293 -22.42 -13.68 -9.67
C PRO A 293 -21.58 -14.95 -9.86
N SER A 294 -20.43 -15.05 -9.19
CA SER A 294 -19.62 -16.27 -9.19
C SER A 294 -20.25 -17.33 -8.27
N SER A 295 -20.18 -18.59 -8.70
CA SER A 295 -20.70 -19.76 -7.97
C SER A 295 -19.80 -20.24 -6.82
N THR A 296 -18.71 -19.53 -6.53
CA THR A 296 -17.70 -19.96 -5.55
C THR A 296 -17.76 -19.06 -4.32
N LYS A 297 -17.97 -19.65 -3.14
CA LYS A 297 -17.99 -19.02 -1.79
C LYS A 297 -16.65 -18.41 -1.35
N SER A 298 -15.93 -17.75 -2.25
CA SER A 298 -14.69 -17.03 -1.96
C SER A 298 -14.99 -15.53 -2.05
N MET A 299 -14.74 -14.80 -0.96
CA MET A 299 -14.84 -13.33 -0.86
C MET A 299 -13.80 -12.59 -1.72
N THR A 300 -13.57 -13.01 -2.96
CA THR A 300 -12.82 -12.27 -3.99
C THR A 300 -13.65 -12.20 -5.26
N TRP A 301 -14.66 -11.33 -5.19
CA TRP A 301 -15.70 -11.11 -6.21
C TRP A 301 -15.28 -10.14 -7.33
N TRP A 302 -14.07 -9.57 -7.24
CA TRP A 302 -13.49 -8.67 -8.23
C TRP A 302 -12.84 -9.45 -9.38
N ARG A 303 -13.57 -10.36 -10.05
CA ARG A 303 -13.02 -11.17 -11.15
C ARG A 303 -13.62 -10.88 -12.53
N GLY A 304 -14.58 -9.95 -12.63
CA GLY A 304 -15.37 -9.75 -13.86
C GLY A 304 -15.45 -8.33 -14.43
N LEU A 305 -14.73 -7.34 -13.89
CA LEU A 305 -14.74 -5.98 -14.46
C LEU A 305 -13.79 -5.88 -15.65
N ARG A 306 -14.21 -5.19 -16.72
CA ARG A 306 -13.34 -4.96 -17.90
C ARG A 306 -12.27 -3.91 -17.57
N ALA A 307 -11.11 -4.09 -18.18
CA ALA A 307 -9.89 -3.31 -17.91
C ALA A 307 -9.94 -1.81 -18.30
N SER A 308 -11.02 -1.31 -18.92
CA SER A 308 -11.10 0.10 -19.34
C SER A 308 -11.25 1.08 -18.17
N TRP A 309 -11.68 0.61 -17.00
CA TRP A 309 -11.85 1.43 -15.80
C TRP A 309 -10.63 1.48 -14.89
N CYS A 310 -9.50 0.96 -15.37
CA CYS A 310 -8.31 0.98 -14.54
C CYS A 310 -7.81 2.40 -14.29
N GLU A 311 -8.16 3.45 -15.07
CA GLU A 311 -7.61 4.82 -14.94
C GLU A 311 -8.38 5.76 -14.00
N SER A 312 -9.67 5.55 -13.79
CA SER A 312 -10.49 6.36 -12.88
C SER A 312 -10.41 5.82 -11.46
N ALA A 313 -9.87 6.64 -10.56
CA ALA A 313 -9.77 6.36 -9.14
C ALA A 313 -11.17 6.06 -8.56
N PHE A 314 -11.44 4.80 -8.24
CA PHE A 314 -12.57 4.49 -7.38
C PHE A 314 -12.24 5.01 -5.96
N PRO A 315 -13.07 5.89 -5.39
CA PRO A 315 -12.99 6.15 -3.97
C PRO A 315 -13.36 4.86 -3.24
N ILE A 316 -12.52 4.51 -2.27
CA ILE A 316 -12.81 3.47 -1.29
C ILE A 316 -14.05 3.92 -0.51
N ALA A 317 -15.22 3.47 -0.93
CA ALA A 317 -16.49 3.38 -0.21
C ALA A 317 -16.69 4.25 1.05
N CYS A 318 -17.45 5.34 0.93
CA CYS A 318 -18.70 5.57 1.68
C CYS A 318 -19.49 6.71 1.00
N TRP A 319 -20.38 6.37 0.05
CA TRP A 319 -21.29 7.35 -0.56
C TRP A 319 -22.62 7.34 0.20
N THR A 320 -22.68 8.01 1.35
CA THR A 320 -23.93 8.18 2.12
C THR A 320 -24.67 9.49 1.84
N LYS A 321 -24.24 10.27 0.83
CA LYS A 321 -25.00 11.45 0.35
C LYS A 321 -25.45 11.24 -1.09
N PRO A 322 -26.71 11.61 -1.44
CA PRO A 322 -27.18 11.55 -2.82
C PRO A 322 -26.26 12.41 -3.68
N MET A 323 -25.68 11.79 -4.71
CA MET A 323 -24.88 12.46 -5.74
C MET A 323 -25.71 13.61 -6.31
N ARG A 324 -25.33 14.85 -5.99
CA ARG A 324 -25.66 15.99 -6.86
C ARG A 324 -24.55 16.05 -7.90
N SER A 325 -24.96 16.11 -9.15
CA SER A 325 -24.14 16.27 -10.36
C SER A 325 -22.92 17.17 -10.14
N CYS A 326 -21.72 16.61 -10.35
CA CYS A 326 -20.57 17.36 -10.83
C CYS A 326 -20.52 17.20 -12.35
#